data_AF-A0A699QC63-F1
#
_entry.id   AF-A0A699QC63-F1
#
_cell.length_a   1.000
_cell.length_b   1.000
_cell.length_c   1.000
_cell.angle_alpha   90.00
_cell.angle_beta   90.00
_cell.angle_gamma   90.00
#
_symmetry.space_group_name_H-M   'P 1'
#
loop_
_entity.id
_entity.type
_entity.pdbx_description
1 polymer ?
#
loop_
_entity_poly.entity_id
_entity_poly.type
_entity_poly.pdbx_seq_one_letter_code
_entity_poly.pdbx_strand_id
1 'polypeptide(L)'
;MKPNTRISLVMIMITIIILIKTESSSQTLPPFSCKQPSSSTTFPFCNVTLPISERANDVVSRLTLDEKVMQLVNGATGVERLGVSEYEWWSEALHGVSRHGKGVRFNGTITASTMFPQVVLTAATFDESVCLYVEL
;
A
#
# COMPACT_ATOMS: atom_id res chain seq x y z
N MET A 1 -14.90 51.16 -12.14
CA MET A 1 -14.64 49.79 -12.63
C MET A 1 -15.97 49.13 -12.98
N LYS A 2 -16.15 48.66 -14.21
CA LYS A 2 -17.40 48.02 -14.65
C LYS A 2 -17.63 46.70 -13.89
N PRO A 3 -18.86 46.36 -13.48
CA PRO A 3 -19.16 45.17 -12.67
C PRO A 3 -18.62 43.87 -13.29
N ASN A 4 -18.59 43.78 -14.62
CA ASN A 4 -18.08 42.62 -15.35
C ASN A 4 -16.56 42.40 -15.18
N THR A 5 -15.80 43.46 -14.90
CA THR A 5 -14.35 43.37 -14.65
C THR A 5 -14.05 42.77 -13.28
N ARG A 6 -14.89 43.03 -12.26
CA ARG A 6 -14.73 42.47 -10.91
C ARG A 6 -15.04 40.96 -10.89
N ILE A 7 -16.08 40.53 -11.61
CA ILE A 7 -16.44 39.11 -11.73
C ILE A 7 -15.34 38.34 -12.46
N SER A 8 -14.79 38.92 -13.54
CA SER A 8 -13.68 38.32 -14.29
C SER A 8 -12.42 38.15 -13.43
N LEU A 9 -12.05 39.16 -12.61
CA LEU A 9 -10.92 39.03 -11.68
C LEU A 9 -11.13 37.96 -10.60
N VAL A 10 -12.36 37.83 -10.07
CA VAL A 10 -12.68 36.80 -9.07
C VAL A 10 -12.58 35.40 -9.68
N MET A 11 -13.08 35.20 -10.90
CA MET A 11 -12.97 33.91 -11.59
C MET A 11 -11.52 33.53 -11.91
N ILE A 12 -10.69 34.51 -12.29
CA ILE A 12 -9.24 34.30 -12.53
C ILE A 12 -8.51 33.97 -11.22
N MET A 13 -8.86 34.60 -10.10
CA MET A 13 -8.30 34.26 -8.79
C MET A 13 -8.70 32.86 -8.32
N ILE A 14 -9.95 32.44 -8.57
CA ILE A 14 -10.43 31.09 -8.23
C ILE A 14 -9.71 30.03 -9.07
N THR A 15 -9.51 30.25 -10.37
CA THR A 15 -8.72 29.31 -11.20
C THR A 15 -7.25 29.25 -10.81
N ILE A 16 -6.64 30.38 -10.42
CA ILE A 16 -5.27 30.40 -9.87
C ILE A 16 -5.17 29.60 -8.57
N ILE A 17 -6.14 29.72 -7.66
CA ILE A 17 -6.19 28.95 -6.40
C ILE A 17 -6.34 27.44 -6.67
N ILE A 18 -7.09 27.06 -7.72
CA ILE A 18 -7.23 25.66 -8.15
C ILE A 18 -5.92 25.14 -8.77
N LEU A 19 -5.18 25.96 -9.52
CA LEU A 19 -3.86 25.59 -10.06
C LEU A 19 -2.77 25.47 -8.99
N ILE A 20 -2.83 26.25 -7.90
CA ILE A 20 -1.85 26.19 -6.80
C ILE A 20 -2.06 24.92 -5.93
N LYS A 21 -3.24 24.31 -5.96
CA LYS A 21 -3.57 23.06 -5.24
C LYS A 21 -3.02 21.78 -5.89
N THR A 22 -2.10 21.87 -6.84
CA THR A 22 -1.31 20.71 -7.25
C THR A 22 -0.28 20.40 -6.16
N GLU A 23 -0.70 19.66 -5.13
CA GLU A 23 0.24 18.97 -4.24
C GLU A 23 1.08 18.04 -5.11
N SER A 24 2.37 18.33 -5.22
CA SER A 24 3.33 17.37 -5.74
C SER A 24 3.37 16.20 -4.75
N SER A 25 2.83 15.06 -5.15
CA SER A 25 3.06 13.81 -4.44
C SER A 25 4.53 13.41 -4.62
N SER A 26 5.42 14.00 -3.83
CA SER A 26 6.74 13.42 -3.60
C SER A 26 6.48 12.06 -2.98
N GLN A 27 6.66 10.98 -3.75
CA GLN A 27 6.60 9.62 -3.23
C GLN A 27 7.79 9.43 -2.28
N THR A 28 7.63 9.86 -1.04
CA THR A 28 8.55 9.51 0.03
C THR A 28 8.37 8.02 0.27
N LEU A 29 9.42 7.25 -0.01
CA LEU A 29 9.47 5.83 0.34
C LEU A 29 9.01 5.68 1.80
N PRO A 30 8.11 4.73 2.09
CA PRO A 30 7.62 4.57 3.44
C PRO A 30 8.78 4.12 4.35
N PRO A 31 8.70 4.36 5.66
CA PRO A 31 9.78 4.02 6.58
C PRO A 31 10.02 2.50 6.56
N PHE A 32 11.27 2.10 6.33
CA PHE A 32 11.67 0.69 6.36
C PHE A 32 12.63 0.46 7.53
N SER A 33 12.19 -0.32 8.53
CA SER A 33 12.94 -0.62 9.75
C SER A 33 14.36 -1.16 9.52
N CYS A 34 14.56 -1.90 8.42
CA CYS A 34 15.79 -2.67 8.18
C CYS A 34 16.74 -2.03 7.16
N LYS A 35 16.56 -0.73 6.85
CA LYS A 35 17.51 0.06 6.03
C LYS A 35 18.61 0.66 6.90
N GLN A 36 19.88 0.50 6.52
CA GLN A 36 21.05 1.09 7.19
C GLN A 36 21.95 1.78 6.15
N PRO A 37 22.48 2.99 6.46
CA PRO A 37 23.80 3.06 7.11
C PRO A 37 23.91 4.00 8.34
N SER A 38 22.85 4.65 8.83
CA SER A 38 22.97 5.73 9.84
C SER A 38 22.09 5.63 11.10
N SER A 39 21.18 4.66 11.24
CA SER A 39 20.37 4.52 12.47
C SER A 39 21.03 3.56 13.47
N SER A 40 21.50 4.03 14.62
CA SER A 40 22.31 3.19 15.54
C SER A 40 21.56 2.04 16.25
N THR A 41 20.40 1.61 15.75
CA THR A 41 19.57 0.56 16.36
C THR A 41 19.26 -0.53 15.34
N THR A 42 20.03 -1.62 15.39
CA THR A 42 19.73 -2.84 14.64
C THR A 42 18.75 -3.68 15.45
N PHE A 43 17.49 -3.74 15.02
CA PHE A 43 16.50 -4.60 15.67
C PHE A 43 16.76 -6.09 15.34
N PRO A 44 16.60 -7.02 16.30
CA PRO A 44 16.69 -8.46 16.04
C PRO A 44 15.77 -8.95 14.91
N PHE A 45 14.56 -8.40 14.79
CA PHE A 45 13.66 -8.74 13.68
C PHE A 45 14.21 -8.42 12.27
N CYS A 46 15.23 -7.55 12.17
CA CYS A 46 15.94 -7.27 10.93
C CYS A 46 17.05 -8.27 10.61
N ASN A 47 17.42 -9.16 11.54
CA ASN A 47 18.40 -10.20 11.28
C ASN A 47 17.77 -11.38 10.53
N VAL A 48 18.09 -11.50 9.24
CA VAL A 48 17.58 -12.56 8.36
C VAL A 48 18.15 -13.95 8.67
N THR A 49 19.15 -14.07 9.55
CA THR A 49 19.67 -15.39 9.99
C THR A 49 18.83 -16.00 11.11
N LEU A 50 17.97 -15.23 11.78
CA LEU A 50 17.07 -15.73 12.80
C LEU A 50 15.80 -16.35 12.18
N PRO A 51 15.19 -17.36 12.81
CA PRO A 51 13.90 -17.91 12.40
C PRO A 51 12.81 -16.83 12.27
N ILE A 52 11.88 -17.02 11.32
CA ILE A 52 10.76 -16.09 11.10
C ILE A 52 9.94 -15.90 12.38
N SER A 53 9.72 -16.98 13.15
CA SER A 53 8.98 -16.93 14.42
C SER A 53 9.66 -16.02 15.45
N GLU A 54 10.98 -16.07 15.57
CA GLU A 54 11.75 -15.20 16.48
C GLU A 54 11.68 -13.75 16.04
N ARG A 55 11.81 -13.49 14.73
CA ARG A 55 11.70 -12.14 14.17
C ARG A 55 10.30 -11.56 14.36
N ALA A 56 9.25 -12.35 14.11
CA ALA A 56 7.86 -11.94 14.31
C ALA A 56 7.56 -11.66 15.79
N ASN A 57 8.01 -12.54 16.70
CA ASN A 57 7.87 -12.35 18.14
C ASN A 57 8.59 -11.09 18.62
N ASP A 58 9.79 -10.80 18.12
CA ASP A 58 10.53 -9.59 18.47
C ASP A 58 9.75 -8.33 18.06
N VAL A 59 9.18 -8.27 16.84
CA VAL A 59 8.30 -7.16 16.43
C VAL A 59 7.11 -7.00 17.37
N VAL A 60 6.34 -8.07 17.58
CA VAL A 60 5.10 -8.03 18.38
C VAL A 60 5.38 -7.70 19.85
N SER A 61 6.51 -8.16 20.40
CA SER A 61 6.92 -7.87 21.78
C SER A 61 7.23 -6.39 22.00
N ARG A 62 7.63 -5.66 20.95
CA ARG A 62 7.96 -4.23 21.00
C ARG A 62 6.75 -3.32 20.86
N LEU A 63 5.60 -3.86 20.46
CA LEU A 63 4.37 -3.09 20.28
C LEU A 63 3.70 -2.79 21.62
N THR A 64 3.23 -1.56 21.78
CA THR A 64 2.28 -1.20 22.84
C THR A 64 0.94 -1.91 22.62
N LEU A 65 0.08 -1.93 23.64
CA LEU A 65 -1.25 -2.53 23.50
C LEU A 65 -2.06 -1.84 22.39
N ASP A 66 -2.03 -0.52 22.34
CA ASP A 66 -2.75 0.26 21.32
C ASP A 66 -2.19 -0.03 19.92
N GLU A 67 -0.86 -0.07 19.77
CA GLU A 67 -0.22 -0.46 18.50
C GLU A 67 -0.67 -1.86 18.05
N LYS A 68 -0.78 -2.83 18.97
CA LYS A 68 -1.27 -4.18 18.67
C LYS A 68 -2.72 -4.18 18.19
N VAL A 69 -3.60 -3.46 18.86
CA VAL A 69 -5.01 -3.38 18.46
C VAL A 69 -5.14 -2.84 17.04
N MET A 70 -4.31 -1.86 16.68
CA MET A 70 -4.28 -1.29 15.33
C MET A 70 -3.73 -2.25 14.26
N GLN A 71 -3.08 -3.36 14.64
CA GLN A 71 -2.64 -4.40 13.70
C GLN A 71 -3.71 -5.47 13.43
N LEU A 72 -4.87 -5.44 14.10
CA LEU A 72 -5.93 -6.46 13.98
C LEU A 72 -7.01 -6.11 12.94
N VAL A 73 -6.73 -5.14 12.07
CA VAL A 73 -7.62 -4.68 11.01
C VAL A 73 -6.92 -4.79 9.66
N ASN A 74 -7.70 -4.74 8.57
CA ASN A 74 -7.18 -4.84 7.21
C ASN A 74 -6.16 -3.72 6.91
N GLY A 75 -6.55 -2.47 7.15
CA GLY A 75 -5.65 -1.31 7.04
C GLY A 75 -4.87 -1.10 8.33
N ALA A 76 -3.87 -1.95 8.56
CA ALA A 76 -2.99 -1.87 9.73
C ALA A 76 -2.12 -0.61 9.66
N THR A 77 -2.21 0.24 10.68
CA THR A 77 -1.43 1.48 10.71
C THR A 77 0.04 1.18 10.96
N GLY A 78 0.93 2.02 10.42
CA GLY A 78 2.36 1.91 10.68
C GLY A 78 2.73 2.15 12.14
N VAL A 79 3.92 1.68 12.52
CA VAL A 79 4.53 1.91 13.84
C VAL A 79 5.81 2.72 13.63
N GLU A 80 5.65 4.04 13.58
CA GLU A 80 6.71 4.99 13.20
C GLU A 80 7.97 4.86 14.08
N ARG A 81 7.79 4.67 15.40
CA ARG A 81 8.91 4.49 16.35
C ARG A 81 9.80 3.29 16.01
N LEU A 82 9.24 2.25 15.40
CA LEU A 82 9.97 1.06 14.98
C LEU A 82 10.34 1.10 13.49
N GLY A 83 9.97 2.17 12.77
CA GLY A 83 10.13 2.27 11.32
C GLY A 83 9.31 1.26 10.53
N VAL A 84 8.21 0.74 11.10
CA VAL A 84 7.31 -0.21 10.43
C VAL A 84 6.28 0.58 9.64
N SER A 85 6.21 0.34 8.34
CA SER A 85 5.23 0.96 7.45
C SER A 85 3.81 0.47 7.74
N GLU A 86 2.81 1.25 7.35
CA GLU A 86 1.43 0.76 7.25
C GLU A 86 1.33 -0.44 6.30
N TYR A 87 0.36 -1.30 6.53
CA TYR A 87 0.14 -2.50 5.71
C TYR A 87 -1.34 -2.73 5.50
N GLU A 88 -1.71 -3.08 4.26
CA GLU A 88 -3.08 -3.40 3.89
C GLU A 88 -3.21 -4.90 3.62
N TRP A 89 -3.78 -5.62 4.58
CA TRP A 89 -3.98 -7.07 4.51
C TRP A 89 -5.03 -7.47 3.49
N TRP A 90 -5.98 -6.59 3.16
CA TRP A 90 -7.03 -6.92 2.21
C TRP A 90 -6.62 -6.60 0.77
N SER A 91 -6.20 -7.66 0.08
CA SER A 91 -5.97 -7.70 -1.36
C SER A 91 -6.74 -8.87 -1.98
N GLU A 92 -7.13 -8.73 -3.25
CA GLU A 92 -7.91 -9.74 -3.98
C GLU A 92 -7.16 -10.19 -5.23
N ALA A 93 -7.12 -11.51 -5.46
CA ALA A 93 -6.40 -12.09 -6.60
C ALA A 93 -7.07 -13.35 -7.20
N LEU A 94 -8.38 -13.55 -6.97
CA LEU A 94 -9.10 -14.79 -7.29
C LEU A 94 -8.87 -15.35 -8.70
N HIS A 95 -8.68 -14.48 -9.70
CA HIS A 95 -8.40 -14.87 -11.09
C HIS A 95 -7.51 -13.82 -11.77
N GLY A 96 -6.50 -13.37 -11.03
CA GLY A 96 -5.67 -12.22 -11.37
C GLY A 96 -5.80 -11.11 -10.33
N VAL A 97 -4.75 -10.29 -10.21
CA VAL A 97 -4.69 -9.21 -9.22
C VAL A 97 -5.80 -8.20 -9.47
N SER A 98 -6.61 -7.93 -8.46
CA SER A 98 -7.74 -7.04 -8.56
C SER A 98 -7.47 -5.69 -7.89
N ARG A 99 -8.16 -4.65 -8.36
CA ARG A 99 -8.27 -3.36 -7.67
C ARG A 99 -9.29 -3.41 -6.51
N HIS A 100 -10.01 -4.51 -6.38
CA HIS A 100 -10.86 -4.76 -5.23
C HIS A 100 -9.95 -5.14 -4.05
N GLY A 101 -10.26 -4.63 -2.86
CA GLY A 101 -9.28 -4.51 -1.79
C GLY A 101 -8.51 -3.20 -1.88
N LYS A 102 -7.98 -2.70 -0.76
CA LYS A 102 -7.27 -1.41 -0.72
C LYS A 102 -5.77 -1.56 -1.00
N GLY A 103 -5.26 -2.81 -1.09
CA GLY A 103 -3.83 -3.10 -1.19
C GLY A 103 -3.20 -2.86 -2.56
N VAL A 104 -3.99 -2.84 -3.65
CA VAL A 104 -3.47 -2.64 -5.02
C VAL A 104 -4.21 -1.51 -5.73
N ARG A 105 -3.44 -0.64 -6.41
CA ARG A 105 -3.96 0.45 -7.23
C ARG A 105 -3.32 0.45 -8.61
N PHE A 106 -4.15 0.51 -9.64
CA PHE A 106 -3.73 0.59 -11.05
C PHE A 106 -3.75 2.03 -11.56
N ASN A 107 -3.10 2.95 -10.85
CA ASN A 107 -3.10 4.39 -11.17
C ASN A 107 -1.68 5.00 -11.22
N GLY A 108 -0.65 4.17 -11.43
CA GLY A 108 0.74 4.59 -11.53
C GLY A 108 1.44 3.94 -12.72
N THR A 109 2.70 3.54 -12.55
CA THR A 109 3.48 2.82 -13.57
C THR A 109 2.82 1.52 -14.00
N ILE A 110 2.11 0.85 -13.07
CA ILE A 110 1.28 -0.32 -13.37
C ILE A 110 -0.17 0.13 -13.49
N THR A 111 -0.78 -0.14 -14.64
CA THR A 111 -2.14 0.32 -15.00
C THR A 111 -3.13 -0.82 -15.23
N ALA A 112 -2.66 -2.07 -15.26
CA ALA A 112 -3.49 -3.26 -15.43
C ALA A 112 -2.77 -4.51 -14.92
N SER A 113 -3.52 -5.61 -14.80
CA SER A 113 -3.07 -6.97 -14.49
C SER A 113 -3.68 -7.94 -15.48
N THR A 114 -3.06 -9.12 -15.64
CA THR A 114 -3.68 -10.22 -16.39
C THR A 114 -4.94 -10.69 -15.67
N MET A 115 -6.02 -10.88 -16.43
CA MET A 115 -7.29 -11.40 -15.95
C MET A 115 -7.52 -12.78 -16.55
N PHE A 116 -7.49 -13.81 -15.72
CA PHE A 116 -7.73 -15.19 -16.14
C PHE A 116 -9.23 -15.48 -16.22
N PRO A 117 -9.66 -16.58 -16.87
CA PRO A 117 -11.02 -17.06 -16.75
C PRO A 117 -11.43 -17.22 -15.28
N GLN A 118 -12.70 -16.99 -14.98
CA GLN A 118 -13.24 -17.26 -13.65
C GLN A 118 -12.97 -18.71 -13.23
N VAL A 119 -12.85 -18.96 -11.92
CA VAL A 119 -12.47 -20.26 -11.35
C VAL A 119 -13.29 -21.42 -11.92
N VAL A 120 -14.59 -21.22 -12.16
CA VAL A 120 -15.47 -22.24 -12.77
C VAL A 120 -15.03 -22.63 -14.19
N LEU A 121 -14.54 -21.70 -15.00
CA LEU A 121 -14.05 -21.96 -16.35
C LEU A 121 -12.65 -22.57 -16.32
N THR A 122 -11.78 -22.12 -15.42
CA THR A 122 -10.46 -22.74 -15.20
C THR A 122 -10.61 -24.20 -14.79
N ALA A 123 -11.51 -24.49 -13.84
CA ALA A 123 -11.80 -25.86 -13.41
C ALA A 123 -12.41 -26.73 -14.52
N ALA A 124 -13.18 -26.13 -15.44
CA ALA A 124 -13.79 -26.84 -16.56
C ALA A 124 -12.77 -27.34 -17.61
N THR A 125 -11.50 -26.97 -17.49
CA THR A 125 -10.42 -27.54 -18.32
C THR A 125 -10.08 -28.98 -17.93
N PHE A 126 -10.40 -29.39 -16.69
CA PHE A 126 -9.98 -30.66 -16.09
C PHE A 126 -8.46 -30.89 -16.14
N ASP A 127 -7.68 -29.80 -16.16
CA ASP A 127 -6.22 -29.82 -16.19
C ASP A 127 -5.66 -29.18 -14.91
N GLU A 128 -5.10 -30.01 -14.03
CA GLU A 128 -4.49 -29.56 -12.78
C GLU A 128 -3.29 -28.63 -13.01
N SER A 129 -2.55 -28.84 -14.10
CA SER A 129 -1.39 -27.98 -14.41
C SER A 129 -1.84 -26.56 -14.70
N VAL A 130 -2.96 -26.38 -15.40
CA VAL A 130 -3.54 -25.05 -15.66
C VAL A 130 -3.95 -24.36 -14.37
N CYS A 131 -4.53 -25.09 -13.40
CA CYS A 131 -4.88 -24.53 -12.10
C CYS A 131 -3.63 -24.02 -11.36
N LEU A 132 -2.56 -24.82 -11.30
CA LEU A 132 -1.29 -24.43 -10.68
C LEU A 132 -0.66 -23.23 -11.38
N TYR A 133 -0.70 -23.15 -12.71
CA TYR A 133 -0.14 -22.02 -13.47
C TYR A 133 -0.91 -20.70 -13.29
N VAL A 134 -2.19 -20.76 -12.94
CA VAL A 134 -3.03 -19.57 -12.73
C VAL A 134 -2.96 -19.08 -11.27
N GLU A 135 -2.61 -19.96 -10.32
CA GLU A 135 -2.45 -19.63 -8.90
C GLU A 135 -1.03 -19.23 -8.48
N LEU A 136 0.01 -19.61 -9.24
CA LEU A 136 1.42 -19.27 -9.00
C LEU A 136 1.87 -18.00 -9.72
#